data_AF-A0A1C7MXC0-F1
#
_entry.id   AF-A0A1C7MXC0-F1
#
_cell.length_a   1.000
_cell.length_b   1.000
_cell.length_c   1.000
_cell.angle_alpha   90.00
_cell.angle_beta   90.00
_cell.angle_gamma   90.00
#
_symmetry.space_group_name_H-M   'P 1'
#
loop_
_entity.id
_entity.type
_entity.pdbx_description
1 polymer ?
#
loop_
_entity_poly.entity_id
_entity_poly.type
_entity_poly.pdbx_seq_one_letter_code
_entity_poly.pdbx_strand_id
1 'polypeptide(L)'
;MESSLPTIKKYISTCIAEDDEPSFEGFIVKHARHIRAYIDRSQDPFSDLLCLFLCCAKSFGIKVRKGFAQRAWRKHTERKVLCHTEEEEEVEGEWPVGEDDVVELFNQKRKTIVEQKKRGGFITESCYLLLSFVLEVPLSTKNFVFGSKDHCLKMMRSELMPMTRKPQFQQDILVMFLNVKKAWEAKSSEEDEDEEDEDEEEDVDYQIYLMTKKAKKSKKKEEDALSRVLAVFLNKFRNWKKDYTAKPDFFLFCPFEGEDFGLLCVEVKKPGCTITQSLSDRSKLALEMKRSIDNQALLGVQTPKCFGLLVDGLVVTSFAAEINSHGIYTFLELEEFSLLREKSDLGILPDVVLCFCWNLVDEAAASIGKRRKTVSDEGCTPEKLLRATVALPVQKSNCE
;
A
#
# COMPACT_ATOMS: atom_id res chain seq x y z
N MET A 1 0.20 1.72 -23.83
CA MET A 1 -0.87 2.46 -24.55
C MET A 1 -1.25 1.84 -25.90
N GLU A 2 -0.30 1.45 -26.75
CA GLU A 2 -0.57 0.98 -28.12
C GLU A 2 -1.55 -0.20 -28.22
N SER A 3 -1.55 -1.11 -27.25
CA SER A 3 -2.44 -2.27 -27.22
C SER A 3 -3.94 -1.93 -27.18
N SER A 4 -4.32 -0.73 -26.72
CA SER A 4 -5.73 -0.31 -26.64
C SER A 4 -6.23 0.38 -27.90
N LEU A 5 -5.33 0.88 -28.76
CA LEU A 5 -5.69 1.65 -29.93
C LEU A 5 -6.52 0.86 -30.96
N PRO A 6 -6.21 -0.42 -31.28
CA PRO A 6 -7.03 -1.21 -32.20
C PRO A 6 -8.48 -1.38 -31.70
N THR A 7 -8.66 -1.63 -30.39
CA THR A 7 -9.98 -1.80 -29.77
C THR A 7 -10.80 -0.52 -29.83
N ILE A 8 -10.17 0.63 -29.56
CA ILE A 8 -10.82 1.96 -29.66
C ILE A 8 -11.21 2.26 -31.10
N LYS A 9 -10.30 2.07 -32.06
CA LYS A 9 -10.58 2.27 -33.50
C LYS A 9 -11.77 1.43 -33.93
N LYS A 10 -11.77 0.14 -33.58
CA LYS A 10 -12.88 -0.78 -33.89
C LYS A 10 -14.21 -0.29 -33.31
N TYR A 11 -14.22 0.13 -32.04
CA TYR A 11 -15.44 0.67 -31.41
C TYR A 11 -15.98 1.89 -32.15
N ILE A 12 -15.12 2.86 -32.47
CA ILE A 12 -15.51 4.09 -33.18
C ILE A 12 -16.03 3.73 -34.59
N SER A 13 -15.34 2.86 -35.33
CA SER A 13 -15.79 2.40 -36.64
C SER A 13 -17.16 1.71 -36.60
N THR A 14 -17.44 0.94 -35.54
CA THR A 14 -18.77 0.35 -35.33
C THR A 14 -19.83 1.43 -35.11
N CYS A 15 -19.57 2.42 -34.25
CA CYS A 15 -20.50 3.53 -34.05
C CYS A 15 -20.80 4.29 -35.36
N ILE A 16 -19.79 4.55 -36.20
CA ILE A 16 -19.98 5.17 -37.51
C ILE A 16 -20.89 4.34 -38.42
N ALA A 17 -20.62 3.04 -38.51
CA ALA A 17 -21.40 2.14 -39.36
C ALA A 17 -22.87 2.02 -38.90
N GLU A 18 -23.13 2.23 -37.62
CA GLU A 18 -24.45 2.19 -36.99
C GLU A 18 -25.13 3.58 -36.91
N ASP A 19 -24.49 4.64 -37.42
CA ASP A 19 -24.95 6.04 -37.29
C ASP A 19 -25.18 6.49 -35.82
N ASP A 20 -24.37 5.99 -34.89
CA ASP A 20 -24.39 6.36 -33.46
C ASP A 20 -23.20 7.27 -33.10
N GLU A 21 -23.43 8.23 -32.19
CA GLU A 21 -22.37 9.09 -31.68
C GLU A 21 -21.51 8.34 -30.65
N PRO A 22 -20.19 8.15 -30.88
CA PRO A 22 -19.35 7.44 -29.95
C PRO A 22 -19.24 8.21 -28.62
N SER A 23 -19.27 7.47 -27.52
CA SER A 23 -19.04 8.03 -26.18
C SER A 23 -18.01 7.19 -25.43
N PHE A 24 -17.18 7.83 -24.61
CA PHE A 24 -16.20 7.09 -23.81
C PHE A 24 -16.89 6.19 -22.77
N GLU A 25 -18.05 6.60 -22.27
CA GLU A 25 -18.92 5.75 -21.44
C GLU A 25 -19.35 4.47 -22.19
N GLY A 26 -19.84 4.60 -23.42
CA GLY A 26 -20.25 3.45 -24.23
C GLY A 26 -19.08 2.51 -24.53
N PHE A 27 -17.89 3.05 -24.79
CA PHE A 27 -16.67 2.27 -24.91
C PHE A 27 -16.37 1.50 -23.62
N ILE A 28 -16.47 2.15 -22.46
CA ILE A 28 -16.20 1.51 -21.17
C ILE A 28 -17.13 0.31 -20.93
N VAL A 29 -18.43 0.51 -21.14
CA VAL A 29 -19.44 -0.52 -20.93
C VAL A 29 -19.24 -1.70 -21.89
N LYS A 30 -19.01 -1.42 -23.19
CA LYS A 30 -18.87 -2.46 -24.22
C LYS A 30 -17.55 -3.23 -24.12
N HIS A 31 -16.51 -2.62 -23.56
CA HIS A 31 -15.16 -3.18 -23.51
C HIS A 31 -14.61 -3.36 -22.08
N ALA A 32 -15.48 -3.58 -21.10
CA ALA A 32 -15.10 -3.72 -19.68
C ALA A 32 -14.02 -4.79 -19.41
N ARG A 33 -13.98 -5.89 -20.18
CA ARG A 33 -12.93 -6.92 -20.06
C ARG A 33 -11.56 -6.40 -20.51
N HIS A 34 -11.53 -5.69 -21.64
CA HIS A 34 -10.33 -5.05 -22.17
C HIS A 34 -9.80 -3.98 -21.20
N ILE A 35 -10.71 -3.17 -20.64
CA ILE A 35 -10.36 -2.14 -19.66
C ILE A 35 -9.76 -2.75 -18.41
N ARG A 36 -10.33 -3.83 -17.88
CA ARG A 36 -9.75 -4.52 -16.71
C ARG A 36 -8.31 -4.96 -16.94
N ALA A 37 -7.97 -5.45 -18.13
CA ALA A 37 -6.59 -5.78 -18.48
C ALA A 37 -5.68 -4.55 -18.72
N TYR A 38 -6.26 -3.37 -18.92
CA TYR A 38 -5.54 -2.11 -19.14
C TYR A 38 -5.22 -1.37 -17.83
N ILE A 39 -6.11 -1.42 -16.85
CA ILE A 39 -5.97 -0.70 -15.56
C ILE A 39 -4.61 -0.98 -14.91
N ASP A 40 -4.20 -2.24 -14.90
CA ASP A 40 -2.97 -2.70 -14.24
C ASP A 40 -1.67 -2.22 -14.95
N ARG A 41 -1.76 -1.37 -15.98
CA ARG A 41 -0.61 -0.93 -16.79
C ARG A 41 -0.32 0.58 -16.73
N SER A 42 -1.15 1.36 -16.06
CA SER A 42 -1.03 2.82 -16.01
C SER A 42 -1.33 3.34 -14.61
N GLN A 43 -0.66 4.44 -14.22
CA GLN A 43 -0.91 5.16 -12.98
C GLN A 43 -2.26 5.92 -13.00
N ASP A 44 -2.63 6.50 -14.15
CA ASP A 44 -3.95 7.10 -14.37
C ASP A 44 -4.63 6.49 -15.61
N PRO A 45 -5.09 5.23 -15.49
CA PRO A 45 -5.62 4.48 -16.63
C PRO A 45 -6.89 5.11 -17.20
N PHE A 46 -7.63 5.89 -16.41
CA PHE A 46 -8.82 6.60 -16.89
C PHE A 46 -8.42 7.76 -17.80
N SER A 47 -7.55 8.66 -17.34
CA SER A 47 -7.15 9.84 -18.11
C SER A 47 -6.37 9.44 -19.36
N ASP A 48 -5.47 8.46 -19.28
CA ASP A 48 -4.71 7.96 -20.42
C ASP A 48 -5.64 7.40 -21.51
N LEU A 49 -6.59 6.56 -21.09
CA LEU A 49 -7.50 5.90 -22.03
C LEU A 49 -8.53 6.88 -22.60
N LEU A 50 -8.97 7.86 -21.80
CA LEU A 50 -9.82 8.96 -22.26
C LEU A 50 -9.08 9.81 -23.30
N CYS A 51 -7.83 10.18 -23.03
CA CYS A 51 -7.00 10.93 -23.97
C CYS A 51 -6.83 10.17 -25.28
N LEU A 52 -6.45 8.90 -25.21
CA LEU A 52 -6.30 8.03 -26.38
C LEU A 52 -7.61 7.90 -27.17
N PHE A 53 -8.74 7.76 -26.48
CA PHE A 53 -10.07 7.71 -27.08
C PHE A 53 -10.41 9.01 -27.82
N LEU A 54 -10.20 10.17 -27.20
CA LEU A 54 -10.47 11.48 -27.79
C LEU A 54 -9.56 11.76 -29.00
N CYS A 55 -8.27 11.43 -28.91
CA CYS A 55 -7.33 11.52 -30.03
C CYS A 55 -7.77 10.63 -31.20
N CYS A 56 -8.22 9.40 -30.91
CA CYS A 56 -8.73 8.50 -31.93
C CYS A 56 -9.99 9.08 -32.59
N ALA A 57 -10.98 9.51 -31.81
CA ALA A 57 -12.20 10.11 -32.37
C ALA A 57 -11.92 11.35 -33.25
N LYS A 58 -10.97 12.20 -32.83
CA LYS A 58 -10.51 13.34 -33.63
C LYS A 58 -9.93 12.91 -34.98
N SER A 59 -9.17 11.81 -35.02
CA SER A 59 -8.61 11.27 -36.28
C SER A 59 -9.65 10.76 -37.26
N PHE A 60 -10.84 10.36 -36.78
CA PHE A 60 -11.99 10.02 -37.61
C PHE A 60 -12.87 11.24 -37.97
N GLY A 61 -12.56 12.43 -37.46
CA GLY A 61 -13.37 13.64 -37.69
C GLY A 61 -14.73 13.63 -36.98
N ILE A 62 -14.86 12.88 -35.87
CA ILE A 62 -16.14 12.66 -35.19
C ILE A 62 -16.19 13.38 -33.86
N LYS A 63 -17.37 13.94 -33.55
CA LYS A 63 -17.68 14.51 -32.25
C LYS A 63 -17.99 13.40 -31.25
N VAL A 64 -17.38 13.46 -30.08
CA VAL A 64 -17.64 12.50 -28.99
C VAL A 64 -18.80 13.01 -28.13
N ARG A 65 -19.81 12.15 -27.90
CA ARG A 65 -20.91 12.44 -26.98
C ARG A 65 -20.39 12.45 -25.54
N LYS A 66 -20.70 13.50 -24.79
CA LYS A 66 -20.40 13.57 -23.35
C LYS A 66 -21.28 12.58 -22.61
N GLY A 67 -20.66 11.67 -21.86
CA GLY A 67 -21.35 10.69 -21.01
C GLY A 67 -20.89 10.76 -19.56
N PHE A 68 -21.39 9.84 -18.74
CA PHE A 68 -20.98 9.63 -17.35
C PHE A 68 -19.80 8.66 -17.25
N ALA A 69 -18.77 8.87 -18.07
CA ALA A 69 -17.66 7.94 -18.22
C ALA A 69 -16.98 7.58 -16.88
N GLN A 70 -16.87 8.52 -15.95
CA GLN A 70 -16.27 8.27 -14.63
C GLN A 70 -17.13 7.37 -13.73
N ARG A 71 -18.47 7.41 -13.89
CA ARG A 71 -19.40 6.47 -13.24
C ARG A 71 -19.28 5.08 -13.85
N ALA A 72 -19.25 5.00 -15.17
CA ALA A 72 -19.07 3.73 -15.88
C ALA A 72 -17.72 3.09 -15.57
N TRP A 73 -16.65 3.90 -15.51
CA TRP A 73 -15.31 3.45 -15.13
C TRP A 73 -15.34 2.75 -13.78
N ARG A 74 -15.75 3.46 -12.71
CA ARG A 74 -15.84 2.89 -11.36
C ARG A 74 -16.64 1.58 -11.32
N LYS A 75 -17.79 1.55 -11.99
CA LYS A 75 -18.64 0.34 -12.06
C LYS A 75 -17.92 -0.90 -12.61
N HIS A 76 -16.99 -0.71 -13.55
CA HIS A 76 -16.31 -1.80 -14.25
C HIS A 76 -14.86 -2.02 -13.78
N THR A 77 -14.27 -1.08 -13.05
CA THR A 77 -12.90 -1.15 -12.54
C THR A 77 -12.83 -1.52 -11.06
N GLU A 78 -13.87 -1.21 -10.29
CA GLU A 78 -13.91 -1.51 -8.87
C GLU A 78 -13.99 -3.02 -8.64
N ARG A 79 -13.02 -3.55 -7.88
CA ARG A 79 -12.96 -4.97 -7.56
C ARG A 79 -14.07 -5.33 -6.60
N LYS A 80 -14.69 -6.46 -6.90
CA LYS A 80 -15.82 -6.99 -6.16
C LYS A 80 -15.43 -8.34 -5.58
N VAL A 81 -15.60 -8.46 -4.27
CA VAL A 81 -15.28 -9.66 -3.52
C VAL A 81 -16.54 -10.31 -2.98
N LEU A 82 -16.51 -11.64 -2.91
CA LEU A 82 -17.54 -12.43 -2.27
C LEU A 82 -17.10 -12.70 -0.83
N CYS A 83 -17.87 -12.21 0.13
CA CYS A 83 -17.65 -12.40 1.55
C CYS A 83 -18.69 -13.38 2.10
N HIS A 84 -18.27 -14.31 2.97
CA HIS A 84 -19.17 -15.29 3.58
C HIS A 84 -19.63 -14.93 4.99
N THR A 85 -19.05 -13.93 5.65
CA THR A 85 -19.43 -13.51 7.00
C THR A 85 -20.84 -12.91 7.04
N GLU A 86 -21.59 -13.22 8.11
CA GLU A 86 -22.95 -12.70 8.38
C GLU A 86 -23.05 -11.98 9.73
N GLU A 87 -21.92 -11.86 10.42
CA GLU A 87 -21.86 -11.31 11.77
C GLU A 87 -22.10 -9.80 11.75
N GLU A 88 -22.99 -9.36 12.64
CA GLU A 88 -23.37 -7.96 12.88
C GLU A 88 -22.68 -7.42 14.13
N GLU A 89 -21.41 -7.76 14.33
CA GLU A 89 -20.65 -7.24 15.46
C GLU A 89 -20.42 -5.74 15.29
N GLU A 90 -20.94 -4.96 16.25
CA GLU A 90 -20.77 -3.51 16.32
C GLU A 90 -19.61 -3.14 17.25
N VAL A 91 -19.01 -1.99 16.98
CA VAL A 91 -17.99 -1.38 17.84
C VAL A 91 -18.66 -0.44 18.83
N GLU A 92 -18.21 -0.44 20.08
CA GLU A 92 -18.72 0.45 21.13
C GLU A 92 -17.85 1.70 21.33
N GLY A 93 -18.48 2.79 21.79
CA GLY A 93 -17.85 4.06 22.14
C GLY A 93 -18.05 5.15 21.10
N GLU A 94 -17.29 6.24 21.27
CA GLU A 94 -17.36 7.44 20.43
C GLU A 94 -15.95 7.80 19.96
N TRP A 95 -15.79 8.08 18.66
CA TRP A 95 -14.56 8.63 18.10
C TRP A 95 -14.90 9.91 17.32
N PRO A 96 -15.02 11.05 18.02
CA PRO A 96 -15.39 12.31 17.39
C PRO A 96 -14.25 12.83 16.53
N VAL A 97 -14.51 13.06 15.24
CA VAL A 97 -13.58 13.67 14.29
C VAL A 97 -14.28 14.81 13.56
N GLY A 98 -14.08 16.02 14.06
CA GLY A 98 -14.85 17.19 13.64
C GLY A 98 -16.29 17.11 14.16
N GLU A 99 -17.26 17.15 13.26
CA GLU A 99 -18.70 17.05 13.58
C GLU A 99 -19.24 15.61 13.47
N ASP A 100 -18.39 14.68 13.04
CA ASP A 100 -18.77 13.30 12.76
C ASP A 100 -18.26 12.37 13.86
N ASP A 101 -19.06 11.40 14.30
CA ASP A 101 -18.57 10.26 15.08
C ASP A 101 -18.19 9.11 14.13
N VAL A 102 -16.90 8.80 14.08
CA VAL A 102 -16.36 7.76 13.21
C VAL A 102 -16.87 6.37 13.63
N VAL A 103 -17.12 6.11 14.91
CA VAL A 103 -17.66 4.82 15.37
C VAL A 103 -19.08 4.61 14.84
N GLU A 104 -19.93 5.63 14.96
CA GLU A 104 -21.29 5.60 14.42
C GLU A 104 -21.29 5.38 12.90
N LEU A 105 -20.49 6.16 12.15
CA LEU A 105 -20.38 6.02 10.70
C LEU A 105 -19.86 4.65 10.28
N PHE A 106 -18.90 4.12 11.03
CA PHE A 106 -18.33 2.80 10.81
C PHE A 106 -19.37 1.70 10.99
N ASN A 107 -20.10 1.70 12.11
CA ASN A 107 -21.16 0.73 12.38
C ASN A 107 -22.29 0.82 11.36
N GLN A 108 -22.77 2.03 11.05
CA GLN A 108 -23.82 2.26 10.04
C GLN A 108 -23.40 1.70 8.67
N LYS A 109 -22.15 1.96 8.27
CA LYS A 109 -21.63 1.47 6.99
C LYS A 109 -21.52 -0.05 6.99
N ARG A 110 -21.01 -0.66 8.06
CA ARG A 110 -20.92 -2.12 8.19
C ARG A 110 -22.27 -2.80 8.13
N LYS A 111 -23.27 -2.27 8.85
CA LYS A 111 -24.65 -2.77 8.79
C LYS A 111 -25.21 -2.78 7.36
N THR A 112 -24.99 -1.69 6.63
CA THR A 112 -25.37 -1.59 5.21
C THR A 112 -24.68 -2.67 4.35
N ILE A 113 -23.40 -2.94 4.60
CA ILE A 113 -22.62 -3.96 3.88
C ILE A 113 -23.14 -5.36 4.20
N VAL A 114 -23.45 -5.66 5.47
CA VAL A 114 -24.03 -6.95 5.89
C VAL A 114 -25.40 -7.16 5.23
N GLU A 115 -26.26 -6.16 5.19
CA GLU A 115 -27.56 -6.23 4.49
C GLU A 115 -27.39 -6.46 2.99
N GLN A 116 -26.45 -5.78 2.34
CA GLN A 116 -26.13 -5.99 0.92
C GLN A 116 -25.65 -7.43 0.67
N LYS A 117 -24.84 -7.99 1.57
CA LYS A 117 -24.35 -9.37 1.50
C LYS A 117 -25.47 -10.39 1.71
N LYS A 118 -26.38 -10.16 2.67
CA LYS A 118 -27.56 -11.01 2.90
C LYS A 118 -28.44 -11.14 1.64
N ARG A 119 -28.41 -10.15 0.75
CA ARG A 119 -29.08 -10.18 -0.57
C ARG A 119 -28.28 -10.90 -1.67
N GLY A 120 -27.15 -11.54 -1.34
CA GLY A 120 -26.25 -12.19 -2.29
C GLY A 120 -25.42 -11.22 -3.14
N GLY A 121 -25.35 -9.95 -2.75
CA GLY A 121 -24.59 -8.93 -3.47
C GLY A 121 -23.08 -9.08 -3.27
N PHE A 122 -22.31 -8.82 -4.32
CA PHE A 122 -20.88 -8.60 -4.18
C PHE A 122 -20.60 -7.25 -3.52
N ILE A 123 -19.51 -7.16 -2.77
CA ILE A 123 -19.08 -5.95 -2.06
C ILE A 123 -17.71 -5.49 -2.59
N THR A 124 -17.37 -4.23 -2.36
CA THR A 124 -16.06 -3.68 -2.75
C THR A 124 -14.97 -4.14 -1.77
N GLU A 125 -13.70 -4.01 -2.13
CA GLU A 125 -12.59 -4.38 -1.24
C GLU A 125 -12.54 -3.52 0.03
N SER A 126 -12.75 -2.20 -0.06
CA SER A 126 -12.82 -1.35 1.13
C SER A 126 -14.00 -1.73 2.05
N CYS A 127 -15.12 -2.19 1.48
CA CYS A 127 -16.22 -2.76 2.28
C CYS A 127 -15.84 -4.08 2.95
N TYR A 128 -15.04 -4.92 2.28
CA TYR A 128 -14.52 -6.16 2.88
C TYR A 128 -13.53 -5.88 4.02
N LEU A 129 -12.66 -4.89 3.85
CA LEU A 129 -11.77 -4.41 4.91
C LEU A 129 -12.56 -3.90 6.11
N LEU A 130 -13.63 -3.11 5.89
CA LEU A 130 -14.53 -2.67 6.97
C LEU A 130 -15.17 -3.84 7.73
N LEU A 131 -15.60 -4.90 7.03
CA LEU A 131 -16.12 -6.09 7.71
C LEU A 131 -15.04 -6.79 8.55
N SER A 132 -13.76 -6.64 8.19
CA SER A 132 -12.59 -7.11 8.95
C SER A 132 -12.10 -6.09 9.99
N PHE A 133 -12.95 -5.11 10.32
CA PHE A 133 -12.67 -4.00 11.22
C PHE A 133 -11.53 -3.04 10.80
N VAL A 134 -11.12 -3.11 9.52
CA VAL A 134 -10.08 -2.24 8.96
C VAL A 134 -10.72 -1.06 8.23
N LEU A 135 -10.56 0.14 8.79
CA LEU A 135 -10.94 1.40 8.18
C LEU A 135 -9.78 1.94 7.34
N GLU A 136 -9.96 1.90 6.02
CA GLU A 136 -9.02 2.49 5.07
C GLU A 136 -9.11 4.02 5.09
N VAL A 137 -7.96 4.67 5.27
CA VAL A 137 -7.80 6.13 5.28
C VAL A 137 -6.89 6.54 4.11
N PRO A 138 -7.45 6.73 2.90
CA PRO A 138 -6.68 6.96 1.69
C PRO A 138 -6.12 8.39 1.61
N LEU A 139 -5.21 8.64 0.66
CA LEU A 139 -4.76 9.99 0.32
C LEU A 139 -5.85 10.85 -0.32
N SER A 140 -6.70 10.21 -1.13
CA SER A 140 -7.75 10.87 -1.92
C SER A 140 -9.13 10.59 -1.35
N THR A 141 -9.95 11.63 -1.22
CA THR A 141 -11.33 11.53 -0.72
C THR A 141 -12.22 10.67 -1.61
N LYS A 142 -11.87 10.52 -2.90
CA LYS A 142 -12.61 9.70 -3.85
C LYS A 142 -12.71 8.22 -3.45
N ASN A 143 -11.74 7.73 -2.69
CA ASN A 143 -11.64 6.32 -2.28
C ASN A 143 -12.09 6.12 -0.83
N PHE A 144 -12.52 7.18 -0.13
CA PHE A 144 -12.90 7.06 1.27
C PHE A 144 -14.27 6.42 1.42
N VAL A 145 -14.37 5.43 2.31
CA VAL A 145 -15.54 4.55 2.39
C VAL A 145 -16.80 5.25 2.93
N PHE A 146 -16.62 6.38 3.62
CA PHE A 146 -17.70 7.25 4.08
C PHE A 146 -18.11 8.32 3.04
N GLY A 147 -17.56 8.29 1.83
CA GLY A 147 -17.96 9.15 0.72
C GLY A 147 -17.39 10.58 0.80
N SER A 148 -18.13 11.56 0.27
CA SER A 148 -17.71 12.96 0.06
C SER A 148 -17.55 13.79 1.34
N LYS A 149 -17.34 13.16 2.50
CA LYS A 149 -17.01 13.82 3.76
C LYS A 149 -15.53 14.21 3.76
N ASP A 150 -15.15 15.08 2.83
CA ASP A 150 -13.78 15.55 2.66
C ASP A 150 -13.21 16.14 3.96
N HIS A 151 -14.05 16.79 4.76
CA HIS A 151 -13.67 17.36 6.05
C HIS A 151 -13.29 16.27 7.07
N CYS A 152 -14.13 15.24 7.25
CA CYS A 152 -13.86 14.12 8.16
C CYS A 152 -12.54 13.43 7.79
N LEU A 153 -12.32 13.12 6.51
CA LEU A 153 -11.06 12.49 6.09
C LEU A 153 -9.84 13.36 6.41
N LYS A 154 -9.91 14.67 6.11
CA LYS A 154 -8.80 15.60 6.40
C LYS A 154 -8.48 15.66 7.89
N MET A 155 -9.52 15.73 8.74
CA MET A 155 -9.36 15.75 10.19
C MET A 155 -8.79 14.43 10.71
N MET A 156 -9.34 13.29 10.28
CA MET A 156 -8.81 11.96 10.61
C MET A 156 -7.33 11.84 10.23
N ARG A 157 -6.95 12.25 9.03
CA ARG A 157 -5.55 12.23 8.60
C ARG A 157 -4.67 13.14 9.45
N SER A 158 -5.18 14.30 9.87
CA SER A 158 -4.45 15.22 10.75
C SER A 158 -4.25 14.65 12.16
N GLU A 159 -5.19 13.84 12.65
CA GLU A 159 -5.10 13.17 13.95
C GLU A 159 -4.18 11.94 13.90
N LEU A 160 -4.33 11.11 12.86
CA LEU A 160 -3.60 9.85 12.70
C LEU A 160 -2.17 10.04 12.18
N MET A 161 -1.91 11.12 11.43
CA MET A 161 -0.56 11.56 11.10
C MET A 161 -0.20 12.76 11.97
N PRO A 162 0.36 12.57 13.17
CA PRO A 162 1.02 13.67 13.85
C PRO A 162 2.08 14.17 12.87
N MET A 163 1.92 15.41 12.37
CA MET A 163 2.74 15.95 11.29
C MET A 163 4.23 15.74 11.61
N THR A 164 4.85 14.71 11.02
CA THR A 164 6.28 14.44 11.10
C THR A 164 7.08 15.42 10.25
N ARG A 165 6.54 16.63 10.03
CA ARG A 165 7.25 17.77 9.48
C ARG A 165 8.22 18.30 10.52
N LYS A 166 9.30 17.56 10.79
CA LYS A 166 10.56 18.21 11.15
C LYS A 166 11.29 18.48 9.84
N PRO A 167 11.11 19.67 9.21
CA PRO A 167 11.85 20.04 8.01
C PRO A 167 13.38 19.95 8.19
N GLN A 168 13.86 20.02 9.44
CA GLN A 168 15.27 19.80 9.80
C GLN A 168 15.78 18.40 9.40
N PHE A 169 15.01 17.34 9.70
CA PHE A 169 15.42 15.96 9.37
C PHE A 169 15.42 15.74 7.85
N GLN A 170 14.49 16.37 7.15
CA GLN A 170 14.43 16.39 5.68
C GLN A 170 15.68 17.01 5.06
N GLN A 171 16.16 18.12 5.63
CA GLN A 171 17.39 18.77 5.21
C GLN A 171 18.64 17.94 5.53
N ASP A 172 18.72 17.33 6.71
CA ASP A 172 19.90 16.56 7.12
C ASP A 172 20.11 15.30 6.27
N ILE A 173 19.03 14.58 5.93
CA ILE A 173 19.09 13.42 5.03
C ILE A 173 19.43 13.85 3.60
N LEU A 174 18.84 14.94 3.09
CA LEU A 174 19.20 15.50 1.79
C LEU A 174 20.70 15.85 1.73
N VAL A 175 21.23 16.48 2.77
CA VAL A 175 22.65 16.83 2.88
C VAL A 175 23.53 15.58 2.94
N MET A 176 23.17 14.57 3.74
CA MET A 176 23.86 13.27 3.75
C MET A 176 23.88 12.64 2.36
N PHE A 177 22.75 12.67 1.65
CA PHE A 177 22.65 12.06 0.33
C PHE A 177 23.49 12.77 -0.72
N LEU A 178 23.48 14.10 -0.74
CA LEU A 178 24.35 14.91 -1.60
C LEU A 178 25.84 14.65 -1.33
N ASN A 179 26.21 14.38 -0.08
CA ASN A 179 27.58 14.03 0.28
C ASN A 179 27.97 12.61 -0.20
N VAL A 180 27.06 11.64 -0.10
CA VAL A 180 27.27 10.28 -0.63
C VAL A 180 27.39 10.31 -2.15
N LYS A 181 26.52 11.05 -2.85
CA LYS A 181 26.60 11.23 -4.31
C LYS A 181 27.93 11.85 -4.72
N LYS A 182 28.36 12.94 -4.08
CA LYS A 182 29.67 13.55 -4.35
C LYS A 182 30.84 12.59 -4.12
N ALA A 183 30.79 11.79 -3.06
CA ALA A 183 31.82 10.80 -2.77
C ALA A 183 31.84 9.65 -3.80
N TRP A 184 30.69 9.29 -4.36
CA TRP A 184 30.58 8.28 -5.41
C TRP A 184 31.05 8.81 -6.77
N GLU A 185 30.65 10.02 -7.15
CA GLU A 185 31.12 10.71 -8.36
C GLU A 185 32.65 10.89 -8.35
N ALA A 186 33.23 11.19 -7.19
CA ALA A 186 34.68 11.28 -7.03
C ALA A 186 35.42 9.94 -7.19
N LYS A 187 34.79 8.82 -6.80
CA LYS A 187 35.37 7.48 -6.97
C LYS A 187 35.22 6.96 -8.40
N SER A 188 34.08 7.22 -9.02
CA SER A 188 33.84 6.85 -10.41
C SER A 188 34.79 7.57 -11.37
N SER A 189 35.34 8.73 -11.00
CA SER A 189 36.40 9.40 -11.79
C SER A 189 37.80 8.82 -11.56
N GLU A 190 37.99 7.96 -10.57
CA GLU A 190 39.28 7.32 -10.23
C GLU A 190 39.36 5.85 -10.70
N GLU A 191 38.22 5.22 -11.00
CA GLU A 191 38.11 3.78 -11.34
C GLU A 191 38.00 3.51 -12.87
N ASP A 192 38.19 4.50 -13.74
CA ASP A 192 38.21 4.33 -15.21
C ASP A 192 39.55 3.76 -15.76
N GLU A 193 40.45 3.28 -14.89
CA GLU A 193 41.67 2.57 -15.27
C GLU A 193 41.71 1.20 -14.57
N ASP A 194 41.42 0.16 -15.36
CA ASP A 194 41.62 -1.28 -15.10
C ASP A 194 40.65 -1.97 -14.12
N GLU A 195 39.71 -2.77 -14.65
CA GLU A 195 39.48 -4.16 -14.21
C GLU A 195 38.44 -4.89 -15.10
N GLU A 196 38.90 -5.96 -15.75
CA GLU A 196 38.13 -6.94 -16.53
C GLU A 196 37.46 -7.98 -15.60
N ASP A 197 36.22 -8.34 -15.98
CA ASP A 197 35.48 -9.60 -15.78
C ASP A 197 35.58 -10.40 -14.47
N GLU A 198 34.42 -10.62 -13.80
CA GLU A 198 33.99 -11.97 -13.37
C GLU A 198 32.52 -11.97 -12.89
N ASP A 199 31.67 -12.71 -13.61
CA ASP A 199 30.29 -13.03 -13.25
C ASP A 199 30.28 -14.18 -12.22
N GLU A 200 30.20 -13.87 -10.92
CA GLU A 200 29.82 -14.82 -9.88
C GLU A 200 28.49 -14.39 -9.26
N GLU A 201 27.49 -15.29 -9.25
CA GLU A 201 26.23 -15.10 -8.53
C GLU A 201 26.54 -14.89 -7.04
N GLU A 202 26.47 -13.63 -6.61
CA GLU A 202 26.89 -13.21 -5.27
C GLU A 202 25.96 -13.79 -4.20
N ASP A 203 26.49 -14.75 -3.45
CA ASP A 203 25.93 -15.22 -2.19
C ASP A 203 25.71 -14.00 -1.27
N VAL A 204 24.56 -13.97 -0.58
CA VAL A 204 24.23 -12.95 0.41
C VAL A 204 25.36 -12.79 1.44
N ASP A 205 26.05 -13.89 1.76
CA ASP A 205 27.21 -13.89 2.65
C ASP A 205 28.38 -13.06 2.09
N TYR A 206 28.60 -13.08 0.77
CA TYR A 206 29.61 -12.27 0.09
C TYR A 206 29.22 -10.79 0.04
N GLN A 207 27.95 -10.49 -0.19
CA GLN A 207 27.42 -9.12 -0.14
C GLN A 207 27.56 -8.50 1.27
N ILE A 208 27.22 -9.26 2.31
CA ILE A 208 27.43 -8.85 3.70
C ILE A 208 28.93 -8.59 3.97
N TYR A 209 29.80 -9.47 3.48
CA TYR A 209 31.25 -9.33 3.62
C TYR A 209 31.78 -8.07 2.93
N LEU A 210 31.41 -7.81 1.67
CA LEU A 210 31.84 -6.64 0.91
C LEU A 210 31.41 -5.34 1.59
N MET A 211 30.15 -5.27 2.04
CA MET A 211 29.64 -4.10 2.77
C MET A 211 30.39 -3.87 4.08
N THR A 212 30.60 -4.92 4.87
CA THR A 212 31.34 -4.84 6.14
C THR A 212 32.79 -4.42 5.91
N LYS A 213 33.44 -4.93 4.85
CA LYS A 213 34.80 -4.56 4.46
C LYS A 213 34.89 -3.09 4.04
N LYS A 214 33.94 -2.61 3.23
CA LYS A 214 33.86 -1.19 2.80
C LYS A 214 33.63 -0.26 4.00
N ALA A 215 32.71 -0.58 4.90
CA ALA A 215 32.43 0.19 6.10
C ALA A 215 33.64 0.26 7.05
N LYS A 216 34.34 -0.85 7.26
CA LYS A 216 35.59 -0.88 8.05
C LYS A 216 36.70 0.00 7.45
N LYS A 217 36.82 0.02 6.12
CA LYS A 217 37.80 0.86 5.43
C LYS A 217 37.52 2.35 5.58
N SER A 218 36.24 2.76 5.61
CA SER A 218 35.89 4.19 5.67
C SER A 218 36.12 4.83 7.04
N LYS A 219 36.20 4.03 8.11
CA LYS A 219 36.31 4.47 9.51
C LYS A 219 35.19 5.40 9.99
N LYS A 220 34.11 5.58 9.22
CA LYS A 220 32.96 6.37 9.64
C LYS A 220 32.02 5.50 10.47
N LYS A 221 31.68 5.97 11.68
CA LYS A 221 30.77 5.25 12.61
C LYS A 221 29.38 4.98 12.00
N GLU A 222 28.90 5.89 11.16
CA GLU A 222 27.58 5.80 10.51
C GLU A 222 27.53 4.67 9.48
N GLU A 223 28.55 4.54 8.63
CA GLU A 223 28.62 3.50 7.60
C GLU A 223 28.79 2.10 8.24
N ASP A 224 29.53 2.02 9.34
CA ASP A 224 29.68 0.81 10.15
C ASP A 224 28.36 0.42 10.83
N ALA A 225 27.60 1.40 11.36
CA ALA A 225 26.25 1.16 11.89
C ALA A 225 25.29 0.68 10.79
N LEU A 226 25.29 1.32 9.62
CA LEU A 226 24.46 0.94 8.49
C LEU A 226 24.79 -0.48 7.99
N SER A 227 26.07 -0.84 7.88
CA SER A 227 26.49 -2.18 7.48
C SER A 227 26.04 -3.26 8.48
N ARG A 228 26.04 -2.95 9.78
CA ARG A 228 25.54 -3.88 10.82
C ARG A 228 24.03 -4.09 10.69
N VAL A 229 23.28 -3.01 10.47
CA VAL A 229 21.83 -3.08 10.27
C VAL A 229 21.50 -3.90 9.02
N LEU A 230 22.17 -3.64 7.89
CA LEU A 230 22.00 -4.42 6.66
C LEU A 230 22.41 -5.88 6.81
N ALA A 231 23.50 -6.17 7.52
CA ALA A 231 23.92 -7.56 7.75
C ALA A 231 22.92 -8.34 8.61
N VAL A 232 22.37 -7.73 9.65
CA VAL A 232 21.29 -8.32 10.46
C VAL A 232 20.03 -8.52 9.61
N PHE A 233 19.69 -7.53 8.80
CA PHE A 233 18.56 -7.61 7.88
C PHE A 233 18.74 -8.79 6.93
N LEU A 234 19.81 -8.85 6.15
CA LEU A 234 20.10 -9.92 5.20
C LEU A 234 20.19 -11.31 5.83
N ASN A 235 20.75 -11.45 7.04
CA ASN A 235 20.75 -12.73 7.75
C ASN A 235 19.35 -13.20 8.16
N LYS A 236 18.43 -12.29 8.49
CA LYS A 236 17.02 -12.65 8.76
C LYS A 236 16.30 -13.16 7.52
N PHE A 237 16.72 -12.78 6.30
CA PHE A 237 16.13 -13.31 5.05
C PHE A 237 16.42 -14.81 4.87
N ARG A 238 17.52 -15.31 5.44
CA ARG A 238 17.97 -16.71 5.29
C ARG A 238 17.00 -17.73 5.91
N ASN A 239 16.27 -17.34 6.97
CA ASN A 239 15.43 -18.24 7.79
C ASN A 239 13.92 -18.09 7.57
N TRP A 240 13.51 -17.32 6.57
CA TRP A 240 12.14 -16.84 6.36
C TRP A 240 11.08 -17.89 5.98
N LYS A 241 11.47 -19.11 5.59
CA LYS A 241 10.72 -19.96 4.65
C LYS A 241 9.76 -21.01 5.25
N LYS A 242 9.20 -20.85 6.46
CA LYS A 242 8.22 -21.82 7.01
C LYS A 242 6.88 -21.20 7.41
N ASP A 243 5.83 -21.80 6.82
CA ASP A 243 4.47 -22.02 7.34
C ASP A 243 3.38 -20.93 7.32
N TYR A 244 3.12 -20.20 6.22
CA TYR A 244 1.80 -19.51 6.03
C TYR A 244 1.38 -19.39 4.55
N THR A 245 0.07 -19.49 4.27
CA THR A 245 -0.52 -19.54 2.90
C THR A 245 -0.73 -18.17 2.23
N ALA A 246 -0.54 -17.07 2.95
CA ALA A 246 -0.40 -15.74 2.41
C ALA A 246 0.54 -14.96 3.35
N LYS A 247 1.79 -14.78 2.94
CA LYS A 247 2.80 -14.00 3.66
C LYS A 247 3.24 -12.89 2.71
N PRO A 248 3.44 -11.64 3.18
CA PRO A 248 3.95 -10.61 2.30
C PRO A 248 5.33 -11.00 1.80
N ASP A 249 5.80 -10.47 0.67
CA ASP A 249 7.10 -10.86 0.10
C ASP A 249 8.26 -10.66 1.10
N PHE A 250 8.19 -9.60 1.91
CA PHE A 250 9.11 -9.38 3.03
C PHE A 250 8.38 -8.93 4.29
N PHE A 251 8.98 -9.24 5.44
CA PHE A 251 8.49 -8.82 6.74
C PHE A 251 9.69 -8.58 7.68
N LEU A 252 9.75 -7.38 8.25
CA LEU A 252 10.76 -6.97 9.22
C LEU A 252 10.24 -7.19 10.64
N PHE A 253 11.04 -7.89 11.44
CA PHE A 253 10.77 -8.09 12.87
C PHE A 253 11.76 -7.31 13.73
N CYS A 254 11.25 -6.64 14.75
CA CYS A 254 11.99 -6.03 15.84
C CYS A 254 12.06 -7.02 17.02
N PRO A 255 13.23 -7.60 17.32
CA PRO A 255 13.37 -8.51 18.45
C PRO A 255 13.40 -7.72 19.76
N PHE A 256 12.57 -8.08 20.74
CA PHE A 256 12.56 -7.47 22.06
C PHE A 256 12.20 -8.50 23.14
N GLU A 257 13.07 -8.63 24.15
CA GLU A 257 12.90 -9.58 25.27
C GLU A 257 12.64 -11.04 24.85
N GLY A 258 13.29 -11.49 23.76
CA GLY A 258 13.15 -12.86 23.24
C GLY A 258 11.94 -13.10 22.33
N GLU A 259 11.10 -12.08 22.10
CA GLU A 259 9.96 -12.12 21.19
C GLU A 259 10.23 -11.29 19.92
N ASP A 260 9.65 -11.71 18.79
CA ASP A 260 9.77 -11.00 17.51
C ASP A 260 8.49 -10.20 17.20
N PHE A 261 8.62 -8.86 17.21
CA PHE A 261 7.52 -7.94 16.93
C PHE A 261 7.51 -7.55 15.46
N GLY A 262 6.39 -7.75 14.78
CA GLY A 262 6.27 -7.41 13.38
C GLY A 262 6.15 -5.92 13.13
N LEU A 263 7.16 -5.30 12.50
CA LEU A 263 7.21 -3.84 12.38
C LEU A 263 6.86 -3.36 10.98
N LEU A 264 7.33 -4.03 9.93
CA LEU A 264 7.15 -3.61 8.54
C LEU A 264 6.82 -4.80 7.63
N CYS A 265 5.72 -4.70 6.91
CA CYS A 265 5.31 -5.61 5.84
C CYS A 265 5.69 -5.00 4.48
N VAL A 266 6.26 -5.78 3.56
CA VAL A 266 6.57 -5.32 2.20
C VAL A 266 6.02 -6.32 1.20
N GLU A 267 5.19 -5.83 0.29
CA GLU A 267 4.62 -6.59 -0.82
C GLU A 267 5.19 -6.03 -2.13
N VAL A 268 5.77 -6.89 -2.97
CA VAL A 268 6.48 -6.50 -4.19
C VAL A 268 5.90 -7.19 -5.41
N LYS A 269 5.42 -6.38 -6.36
CA LYS A 269 4.87 -6.85 -7.63
C LYS A 269 5.76 -6.49 -8.79
N LYS A 270 5.85 -7.44 -9.72
CA LYS A 270 6.48 -7.23 -11.02
C LYS A 270 5.65 -6.21 -11.81
N PRO A 271 6.28 -5.25 -12.50
CA PRO A 271 5.57 -4.30 -13.35
C PRO A 271 4.64 -5.00 -14.33
N GLY A 272 3.38 -4.56 -14.41
CA GLY A 272 2.40 -5.10 -15.36
C GLY A 272 1.92 -6.52 -15.06
N CYS A 273 2.16 -7.03 -13.85
CA CYS A 273 1.60 -8.31 -13.42
C CYS A 273 0.07 -8.23 -13.41
N THR A 274 -0.60 -9.16 -14.09
CA THR A 274 -2.06 -9.26 -14.03
C THR A 274 -2.45 -9.86 -12.69
N ILE A 275 -3.27 -9.15 -11.92
CA ILE A 275 -3.68 -9.65 -10.61
C ILE A 275 -4.76 -10.72 -10.80
N THR A 276 -4.40 -11.97 -10.51
CA THR A 276 -5.29 -13.13 -10.63
C THR A 276 -6.12 -13.39 -9.38
N GLN A 277 -5.82 -12.67 -8.31
CA GLN A 277 -6.30 -12.93 -6.95
C GLN A 277 -7.62 -12.21 -6.66
N SER A 278 -8.38 -12.75 -5.70
CA SER A 278 -9.68 -12.19 -5.29
C SER A 278 -9.55 -10.84 -4.57
N LEU A 279 -8.46 -10.62 -3.84
CA LEU A 279 -8.12 -9.34 -3.20
C LEU A 279 -6.95 -8.67 -3.91
N SER A 280 -6.96 -7.35 -3.97
CA SER A 280 -5.78 -6.56 -4.29
C SER A 280 -4.66 -6.78 -3.27
N ASP A 281 -3.44 -6.55 -3.72
CA ASP A 281 -2.24 -6.65 -2.89
C ASP A 281 -2.24 -5.61 -1.77
N ARG A 282 -2.86 -4.45 -2.01
CA ARG A 282 -3.15 -3.44 -0.99
C ARG A 282 -4.03 -3.99 0.13
N SER A 283 -5.16 -4.62 -0.20
CA SER A 283 -6.02 -5.22 0.83
C SER A 283 -5.34 -6.36 1.56
N LYS A 284 -4.54 -7.17 0.88
CA LYS A 284 -3.74 -8.22 1.52
C LYS A 284 -2.73 -7.64 2.50
N LEU A 285 -1.98 -6.62 2.09
CA LEU A 285 -1.03 -5.92 2.94
C LEU A 285 -1.72 -5.37 4.19
N ALA A 286 -2.91 -4.77 4.06
CA ALA A 286 -3.70 -4.29 5.19
C ALA A 286 -4.07 -5.41 6.19
N LEU A 287 -4.47 -6.59 5.70
CA LEU A 287 -4.78 -7.74 6.55
C LEU A 287 -3.53 -8.32 7.24
N GLU A 288 -2.38 -8.33 6.56
CA GLU A 288 -1.12 -8.77 7.17
C GLU A 288 -0.64 -7.78 8.25
N MET A 289 -0.77 -6.48 8.00
CA MET A 289 -0.49 -5.44 9.00
C MET A 289 -1.43 -5.56 10.20
N LYS A 290 -2.73 -5.84 9.98
CA LYS A 290 -3.68 -6.16 11.05
C LYS A 290 -3.20 -7.35 11.89
N ARG A 291 -2.80 -8.47 11.27
CA ARG A 291 -2.30 -9.64 12.01
C ARG A 291 -1.05 -9.30 12.84
N SER A 292 -0.18 -8.46 12.30
CA SER A 292 0.99 -7.97 13.03
C SER A 292 0.59 -7.19 14.28
N ILE A 293 -0.37 -6.27 14.14
CA ILE A 293 -0.95 -5.48 15.24
C ILE A 293 -1.61 -6.40 16.27
N ASP A 294 -2.36 -7.43 15.83
CA ASP A 294 -2.97 -8.42 16.72
C ASP A 294 -1.90 -9.11 17.58
N ASN A 295 -0.81 -9.56 16.96
CA ASN A 295 0.31 -10.18 17.67
C ASN A 295 0.99 -9.21 18.66
N GLN A 296 1.24 -7.96 18.26
CA GLN A 296 1.80 -6.94 19.16
C GLN A 296 0.90 -6.68 20.37
N ALA A 297 -0.42 -6.61 20.17
CA ALA A 297 -1.39 -6.41 21.24
C ALA A 297 -1.40 -7.59 22.22
N LEU A 298 -1.37 -8.84 21.71
CA LEU A 298 -1.28 -10.05 22.53
C LEU A 298 0.02 -10.09 23.35
N LEU A 299 1.11 -9.56 22.80
CA LEU A 299 2.39 -9.39 23.49
C LEU A 299 2.43 -8.16 24.44
N GLY A 300 1.30 -7.48 24.63
CA GLY A 300 1.16 -6.39 25.62
C GLY A 300 1.71 -5.04 25.19
N VAL A 301 1.94 -4.81 23.89
CA VAL A 301 2.32 -3.49 23.36
C VAL A 301 1.17 -2.52 23.58
N GLN A 302 1.44 -1.38 24.22
CA GLN A 302 0.39 -0.43 24.60
C GLN A 302 -0.27 0.25 23.40
N THR A 303 0.52 0.55 22.36
CA THR A 303 0.09 1.20 21.11
C THR A 303 0.57 0.38 19.91
N PRO A 304 -0.10 -0.74 19.61
CA PRO A 304 0.28 -1.62 18.51
C PRO A 304 0.23 -0.90 17.16
N LYS A 305 1.34 -0.94 16.42
CA LYS A 305 1.51 -0.22 15.15
C LYS A 305 2.36 -1.04 14.19
N CYS A 306 1.94 -1.11 12.93
CA CYS A 306 2.68 -1.77 11.86
C CYS A 306 2.77 -0.85 10.65
N PHE A 307 3.84 -1.00 9.86
CA PHE A 307 4.05 -0.27 8.62
C PHE A 307 3.96 -1.19 7.42
N GLY A 308 3.63 -0.62 6.27
CA GLY A 308 3.45 -1.35 5.02
C GLY A 308 4.12 -0.63 3.87
N LEU A 309 4.68 -1.41 2.95
CA LEU A 309 5.11 -0.94 1.64
C LEU A 309 4.50 -1.83 0.58
N LEU A 310 3.81 -1.23 -0.38
CA LEU A 310 3.39 -1.89 -1.60
C LEU A 310 4.25 -1.35 -2.75
N VAL A 311 5.10 -2.21 -3.30
CA VAL A 311 5.94 -1.90 -4.46
C VAL A 311 5.25 -2.48 -5.69
N ASP A 312 4.57 -1.65 -6.47
CA ASP A 312 3.99 -2.04 -7.76
C ASP A 312 4.90 -1.59 -8.90
N GLY A 313 5.79 -2.50 -9.30
CA GLY A 313 6.84 -2.22 -10.26
C GLY A 313 7.82 -1.17 -9.77
N LEU A 314 7.63 0.07 -10.22
CA LEU A 314 8.48 1.23 -9.87
C LEU A 314 7.77 2.21 -8.96
N VAL A 315 6.50 1.98 -8.62
CA VAL A 315 5.75 2.84 -7.70
C VAL A 315 5.74 2.17 -6.34
N VAL A 316 6.02 2.94 -5.29
CA VAL A 316 5.92 2.50 -3.91
C VAL A 316 4.86 3.32 -3.22
N THR A 317 3.88 2.65 -2.65
CA THR A 317 2.91 3.25 -1.73
C THR A 317 3.24 2.80 -0.31
N SER A 318 3.34 3.76 0.60
CA SER A 318 3.65 3.53 2.01
C SER A 318 2.40 3.65 2.88
N PHE A 319 2.35 2.81 3.92
CA PHE A 319 1.20 2.67 4.81
C PHE A 319 1.63 2.63 6.27
N ALA A 320 0.77 3.15 7.14
CA ALA A 320 0.78 2.85 8.57
C ALA A 320 -0.54 2.19 8.94
N ALA A 321 -0.50 1.27 9.90
CA ALA A 321 -1.69 0.77 10.55
C ALA A 321 -1.53 0.76 12.06
N GLU A 322 -2.62 1.04 12.74
CA GLU A 322 -2.72 1.00 14.20
C GLU A 322 -4.13 0.58 14.60
N ILE A 323 -4.28 0.08 15.82
CA ILE A 323 -5.59 -0.24 16.41
C ILE A 323 -5.92 0.82 17.46
N ASN A 324 -7.11 1.42 17.36
CA ASN A 324 -7.57 2.40 18.35
C ASN A 324 -8.22 1.71 19.56
N SER A 325 -8.59 2.47 20.58
CA SER A 325 -9.24 1.97 21.81
C SER A 325 -10.59 1.27 21.60
N HIS A 326 -11.19 1.43 20.42
CA HIS A 326 -12.48 0.84 20.07
C HIS A 326 -12.32 -0.50 19.30
N GLY A 327 -11.08 -0.90 18.99
CA GLY A 327 -10.80 -2.08 18.17
C GLY A 327 -11.02 -1.85 16.67
N ILE A 328 -11.02 -0.59 16.22
CA ILE A 328 -10.98 -0.24 14.80
C ILE A 328 -9.52 -0.12 14.39
N TYR A 329 -9.15 -0.87 13.36
CA TYR A 329 -7.83 -0.82 12.76
C TYR A 329 -7.86 0.28 11.69
N THR A 330 -7.01 1.29 11.83
CA THR A 330 -6.83 2.26 10.75
C THR A 330 -5.77 1.74 9.80
N PHE A 331 -6.03 1.80 8.49
CA PHE A 331 -5.05 1.50 7.45
C PHE A 331 -4.83 2.77 6.63
N LEU A 332 -3.81 3.52 7.04
CA LEU A 332 -3.53 4.87 6.61
C LEU A 332 -2.49 4.88 5.50
N GLU A 333 -2.88 5.43 4.35
CA GLU A 333 -1.97 5.66 3.24
C GLU A 333 -1.16 6.94 3.51
N LEU A 334 0.16 6.81 3.60
CA LEU A 334 1.05 7.90 3.98
C LEU A 334 1.48 8.69 2.75
N GLU A 335 2.11 8.01 1.79
CA GLU A 335 2.74 8.63 0.64
C GLU A 335 2.93 7.63 -0.50
N GLU A 336 2.93 8.14 -1.74
CA GLU A 336 3.28 7.41 -2.95
C GLU A 336 4.49 8.07 -3.61
N PHE A 337 5.51 7.28 -3.95
CA PHE A 337 6.73 7.74 -4.60
C PHE A 337 7.22 6.73 -5.62
N SER A 338 8.10 7.15 -6.52
CA SER A 338 8.71 6.25 -7.51
C SER A 338 10.08 5.76 -7.04
N LEU A 339 10.42 4.51 -7.33
CA LEU A 339 11.79 4.01 -7.28
C LEU A 339 12.63 4.63 -8.40
N LEU A 340 13.95 4.59 -8.23
CA LEU A 340 14.90 5.04 -9.24
C LEU A 340 14.79 4.18 -10.49
N ARG A 341 14.64 4.80 -11.66
CA ARG A 341 14.57 4.13 -12.96
C ARG A 341 15.84 4.38 -13.75
N GLU A 342 16.35 5.61 -13.66
CA GLU A 342 17.53 6.07 -14.37
C GLU A 342 18.36 7.02 -13.49
N LYS A 343 19.60 7.34 -13.90
CA LYS A 343 20.52 8.19 -13.13
C LYS A 343 19.94 9.59 -12.84
N SER A 344 19.08 10.10 -13.72
CA SER A 344 18.33 11.36 -13.55
C SER A 344 17.39 11.32 -12.35
N ASP A 345 16.88 10.14 -11.96
CA ASP A 345 16.03 9.97 -10.79
C ASP A 345 16.84 10.05 -9.47
N LEU A 346 18.18 10.11 -9.48
CA LEU A 346 18.95 10.30 -8.22
C LEU A 346 18.54 11.56 -7.44
N GLY A 347 17.93 12.54 -8.10
CA GLY A 347 17.37 13.73 -7.46
C GLY A 347 16.18 13.45 -6.53
N ILE A 348 15.43 12.36 -6.73
CA ILE A 348 14.27 12.00 -5.89
C ILE A 348 14.67 11.18 -4.65
N LEU A 349 15.91 10.75 -4.54
CA LEU A 349 16.35 9.85 -3.47
C LEU A 349 16.21 10.44 -2.06
N PRO A 350 16.46 11.74 -1.82
CA PRO A 350 16.13 12.39 -0.57
C PRO A 350 14.65 12.23 -0.23
N ASP A 351 13.75 12.49 -1.18
CA ASP A 351 12.32 12.30 -0.98
C ASP A 351 12.02 10.84 -0.66
N VAL A 352 12.55 9.87 -1.43
CA VAL A 352 12.39 8.44 -1.15
C VAL A 352 12.82 8.10 0.29
N VAL A 353 14.01 8.51 0.74
CA VAL A 353 14.50 8.21 2.10
C VAL A 353 13.64 8.88 3.16
N LEU A 354 13.09 10.05 2.87
CA LEU A 354 12.21 10.78 3.78
C LEU A 354 10.79 10.24 3.83
N CYS A 355 10.28 9.71 2.72
CA CYS A 355 9.02 8.97 2.63
C CYS A 355 9.08 7.72 3.50
N PHE A 356 10.26 7.09 3.61
CA PHE A 356 10.49 6.09 4.64
C PHE A 356 10.41 6.77 6.01
N CYS A 357 9.25 6.63 6.63
CA CYS A 357 8.87 7.23 7.90
C CYS A 357 9.68 6.65 9.08
N TRP A 358 11.01 6.73 9.04
CA TRP A 358 11.91 6.19 10.07
C TRP A 358 11.56 6.71 11.45
N ASN A 359 11.13 7.98 11.56
CA ASN A 359 10.66 8.53 12.82
C ASN A 359 9.43 7.77 13.38
N LEU A 360 8.47 7.38 12.53
CA LEU A 360 7.32 6.60 12.97
C LEU A 360 7.72 5.16 13.33
N VAL A 361 8.67 4.59 12.57
CA VAL A 361 9.24 3.26 12.85
C VAL A 361 9.98 3.25 14.19
N ASP A 362 10.77 4.28 14.47
CA ASP A 362 11.49 4.46 15.72
C ASP A 362 10.53 4.70 16.89
N GLU A 363 9.46 5.49 16.69
CA GLU A 363 8.41 5.68 17.70
C GLU A 363 7.69 4.37 18.02
N ALA A 364 7.38 3.55 17.01
CA ALA A 364 6.79 2.23 17.20
C ALA A 364 7.76 1.26 17.86
N ALA A 365 9.04 1.27 17.48
CA ALA A 365 10.07 0.48 18.16
C ALA A 365 10.21 0.89 19.63
N ALA A 366 10.15 2.19 19.92
CA ALA A 366 10.17 2.71 21.29
C ALA A 366 8.89 2.35 22.07
N SER A 367 7.73 2.23 21.40
CA SER A 367 6.48 1.81 22.05
C SER A 367 6.47 0.33 22.44
N ILE A 368 7.15 -0.53 21.66
CA ILE A 368 7.38 -1.94 22.01
C ILE A 368 8.11 -2.06 23.34
N GLY A 369 9.09 -1.17 23.60
CA GLY A 369 9.81 -1.13 24.88
C GLY A 369 8.95 -0.70 26.08
N LYS A 370 7.79 -0.08 25.85
CA LYS A 370 6.83 0.33 26.89
C LYS A 370 5.74 -0.73 27.08
N ARG A 371 6.13 -2.00 27.28
CA ARG A 371 5.18 -3.06 27.63
C ARG A 371 4.32 -2.61 28.81
N ARG A 372 3.01 -2.90 28.76
CA ARG A 372 2.16 -2.71 29.95
C ARG A 372 2.81 -3.52 31.08
N LYS A 373 3.27 -2.83 32.14
CA LYS A 373 3.56 -3.52 33.40
C LYS A 373 2.31 -4.33 33.70
N THR A 374 2.48 -5.60 34.05
CA THR A 374 1.44 -6.57 34.43
C THR A 374 0.71 -6.15 35.72
N VAL A 375 0.34 -4.88 35.80
CA VAL A 375 -0.59 -4.36 36.79
C VAL A 375 -1.92 -4.98 36.42
N SER A 376 -2.48 -5.69 37.37
CA SER A 376 -3.80 -6.31 37.37
C SER A 376 -4.91 -5.25 37.29
N ASP A 377 -4.86 -4.37 36.29
CA ASP A 377 -5.93 -3.42 36.01
C ASP A 377 -7.06 -4.20 35.33
N GLU A 378 -8.11 -4.48 36.12
CA GLU A 378 -9.20 -5.42 35.85
C GLU A 378 -10.12 -5.04 34.66
N GLY A 379 -9.77 -4.07 33.81
CA GLY A 379 -10.69 -3.48 32.84
C GLY A 379 -10.64 -4.02 31.41
N CYS A 380 -9.45 -4.08 30.82
CA CYS A 380 -9.28 -4.21 29.36
C CYS A 380 -8.26 -5.28 29.02
N THR A 381 -8.73 -6.52 28.87
CA THR A 381 -7.91 -7.60 28.35
C THR A 381 -7.70 -7.39 26.83
N PRO A 382 -6.50 -7.65 26.29
CA PRO A 382 -6.22 -7.47 24.85
C PRO A 382 -7.25 -8.13 23.95
N GLU A 383 -7.84 -9.25 24.37
CA GLU A 383 -8.85 -10.00 23.62
C GLU A 383 -10.14 -9.21 23.38
N LYS A 384 -10.48 -8.24 24.22
CA LYS A 384 -11.65 -7.37 23.99
C LYS A 384 -11.39 -6.33 22.88
N LEU A 385 -10.13 -5.99 22.66
CA LEU A 385 -9.71 -5.01 21.66
C LEU A 385 -9.61 -5.66 20.28
N LEU A 386 -9.14 -6.91 20.23
CA LEU A 386 -8.90 -7.65 19.00
C LEU A 386 -10.22 -8.09 18.36
N ARG A 387 -10.32 -7.87 17.06
CA ARG A 387 -11.51 -8.24 16.27
C ARG A 387 -11.15 -9.32 15.27
N ALA A 388 -12.06 -10.26 15.06
CA ALA A 388 -11.85 -11.35 14.12
C ALA A 388 -11.69 -10.79 12.70
N THR A 389 -10.70 -11.29 11.97
CA THR A 389 -10.58 -11.02 10.54
C THR A 389 -11.59 -11.89 9.80
N VAL A 390 -12.33 -11.30 8.87
CA VAL A 390 -13.25 -12.05 8.02
C VAL A 390 -12.47 -13.08 7.19
N ALA A 391 -13.06 -14.26 6.99
CA ALA A 391 -12.46 -15.29 6.16
C ALA A 391 -12.07 -14.73 4.77
N LEU A 392 -10.93 -15.19 4.23
CA LEU A 392 -10.47 -14.75 2.92
C LEU A 392 -11.55 -15.05 1.86
N PRO A 393 -11.78 -14.13 0.91
CA PRO A 393 -12.79 -14.33 -0.10
C PRO A 393 -12.38 -15.49 -1.01
N VAL A 394 -13.25 -16.49 -1.09
CA VAL A 394 -13.07 -17.64 -1.98
C VAL A 394 -13.32 -17.15 -3.40
N GLN A 395 -12.32 -17.29 -4.27
CA GLN A 395 -12.54 -17.09 -5.69
C GLN A 395 -13.52 -18.15 -6.12
N LYS A 396 -14.74 -17.76 -6.52
CA LYS A 396 -15.61 -18.70 -7.24
C LYS A 396 -14.81 -19.15 -8.45
N SER A 397 -14.29 -20.37 -8.42
CA SER A 397 -13.95 -21.09 -9.66
C SER A 397 -15.16 -20.90 -10.56
N ASN A 398 -14.96 -20.54 -11.82
CA ASN A 398 -16.05 -20.39 -12.78
C ASN A 398 -16.86 -21.70 -12.83
N CYS A 399 -17.82 -21.84 -11.94
CA CYS A 399 -18.91 -22.80 -12.06
C CYS A 399 -19.84 -22.14 -13.07
N GLU A 400 -19.52 -22.37 -14.34
CA GLU A 400 -20.47 -22.21 -15.44
C GLU A 400 -21.67 -23.15 -15.25
#